data_AF-A0A4Y2B7Y4-F1
#
_entry.id   AF-A0A4Y2B7Y4-F1
#
_cell.length_a   1.000
_cell.length_b   1.000
_cell.length_c   1.000
_cell.angle_alpha   90.00
_cell.angle_beta   90.00
_cell.angle_gamma   90.00
#
_symmetry.space_group_name_H-M   'P 1'
#
loop_
_entity.id
_entity.type
_entity.pdbx_description
1 polymer ?
#
loop_
_entity_poly.entity_id
_entity_poly.type
_entity_poly.pdbx_seq_one_letter_code
_entity_poly.pdbx_strand_id
1 'polypeptide(L)'
;MAAFSFSLFLCLVVGTVFANEHVKTESDLRREMFFNYDKLVRPVRRVEDVIPVQVILVPLRIKDVDLKDKTVKLDTWLYMTWDDAYLRWNPSEYGGLDQLSISANEVWRPDVALYTASPDTYLFPTVITNVVIFHNGTVVWVPPYTFKSRCPPAAGQVTADTFQCTLEVGSWTYDVRRVTMQEREQNVLQGMGRESFKDTDEKWTLESMVAHSEQKLYSCCPDRYSLVKFDLLFRKK
;
A
#
# COMPACT_ATOMS: atom_id res chain seq x y z
N MET A 1 -92.93 8.06 8.77
CA MET A 1 -91.82 7.10 8.90
C MET A 1 -90.93 7.25 7.67
N ALA A 2 -89.77 7.87 7.82
CA ALA A 2 -88.71 7.83 6.81
C ALA A 2 -87.39 7.98 7.59
N ALA A 3 -86.66 6.87 7.72
CA ALA A 3 -85.35 6.84 8.35
C ALA A 3 -84.29 6.81 7.24
N PHE A 4 -83.52 7.90 7.13
CA PHE A 4 -82.32 7.93 6.29
C PHE A 4 -81.17 7.29 7.06
N SER A 5 -80.67 6.16 6.55
CA SER A 5 -79.43 5.53 7.01
C SER A 5 -78.26 6.21 6.30
N PHE A 6 -77.40 6.89 7.06
CA PHE A 6 -76.13 7.44 6.58
C PHE A 6 -75.00 6.52 7.07
N SER A 7 -74.51 5.64 6.19
CA SER A 7 -73.30 4.85 6.46
C SER A 7 -72.07 5.74 6.36
N LEU A 8 -71.41 5.97 7.49
CA LEU A 8 -70.13 6.66 7.58
C LEU A 8 -69.00 5.69 7.18
N PHE A 9 -68.54 5.76 5.93
CA PHE A 9 -67.33 5.04 5.50
C PHE A 9 -66.09 5.76 6.06
N LEU A 10 -65.49 5.19 7.09
CA LEU A 10 -64.23 5.65 7.67
C LEU A 10 -63.08 5.18 6.75
N CYS A 11 -62.65 6.03 5.82
CA CYS A 11 -61.42 5.81 5.05
C CYS A 11 -60.20 5.98 5.97
N LEU A 12 -59.64 4.87 6.45
CA LEU A 12 -58.31 4.83 7.05
C LEU A 12 -57.27 5.09 5.95
N VAL A 13 -56.87 6.36 5.80
CA VAL A 13 -55.67 6.72 5.04
C VAL A 13 -54.46 6.31 5.89
N VAL A 14 -53.94 5.10 5.66
CA VAL A 14 -52.63 4.71 6.15
C VAL A 14 -51.61 5.49 5.33
N GLY A 15 -51.24 6.67 5.82
CA GLY A 15 -50.11 7.41 5.28
C GLY A 15 -48.86 6.59 5.52
N THR A 16 -48.27 6.04 4.46
CA THR A 16 -46.89 5.54 4.52
C THR A 16 -46.00 6.75 4.73
N VAL A 17 -45.62 7.00 5.98
CA VAL A 17 -44.49 7.86 6.29
C VAL A 17 -43.28 7.16 5.72
N PHE A 18 -42.87 7.55 4.51
CA PHE A 18 -41.51 7.29 4.08
C PHE A 18 -40.63 8.07 5.06
N ALA A 19 -40.09 7.38 6.07
CA ALA A 19 -38.98 7.91 6.83
C ALA A 19 -37.91 8.25 5.79
N ASN A 20 -37.64 9.53 5.61
CA ASN A 20 -36.55 9.98 4.76
C ASN A 20 -35.28 9.56 5.50
N GLU A 21 -34.79 8.35 5.20
CA GLU A 21 -33.58 7.81 5.80
C GLU A 21 -32.46 8.76 5.39
N HIS A 22 -32.00 9.57 6.35
CA HIS A 22 -31.01 10.60 6.07
C HIS A 22 -29.68 9.90 5.77
N VAL A 23 -29.42 9.70 4.48
CA VAL A 23 -28.17 9.14 3.99
C VAL A 23 -27.02 10.01 4.47
N LYS A 24 -26.08 9.42 5.21
CA LYS A 24 -24.91 10.13 5.73
C LYS A 24 -23.99 10.53 4.57
N THR A 25 -23.30 11.65 4.71
CA THR A 25 -22.38 12.17 3.70
C THR A 25 -20.95 11.65 3.91
N GLU A 26 -20.08 11.84 2.92
CA GLU A 26 -18.63 11.61 3.08
C GLU A 26 -18.03 12.44 4.22
N SER A 27 -18.55 13.66 4.45
CA SER A 27 -18.13 14.50 5.57
C SER A 27 -18.51 13.90 6.92
N ASP A 28 -19.68 13.24 7.00
CA ASP A 28 -20.12 12.53 8.19
C ASP A 28 -19.25 11.30 8.44
N LEU A 29 -18.94 10.51 7.41
CA LEU A 29 -18.02 9.37 7.49
C LEU A 29 -16.67 9.82 8.04
N ARG A 30 -16.07 10.85 7.44
CA ARG A 30 -14.76 11.36 7.85
C ARG A 30 -14.77 11.83 9.30
N ARG A 31 -15.81 12.57 9.71
CA ARG A 31 -15.93 13.07 11.09
C ARG A 31 -16.06 11.91 12.09
N GLU A 32 -16.92 10.93 11.80
CA GLU A 32 -17.18 9.80 12.69
C GLU A 32 -15.95 8.86 12.78
N MET A 33 -15.33 8.54 11.64
CA MET A 33 -14.21 7.60 11.55
C MET A 33 -12.93 8.14 12.20
N PHE A 34 -12.66 9.46 12.07
CA PHE A 34 -11.42 10.05 12.60
C PHE A 34 -11.55 10.70 13.98
N PHE A 35 -12.74 10.70 14.61
CA PHE A 35 -12.96 11.37 15.90
C PHE A 35 -12.02 10.89 17.01
N ASN A 36 -11.74 9.58 17.07
CA ASN A 36 -10.86 8.95 18.07
C ASN A 36 -9.79 8.06 17.42
N TYR A 37 -9.47 8.31 16.15
CA TYR A 37 -8.47 7.53 15.44
C TYR A 37 -7.06 8.02 15.81
N ASP A 38 -6.25 7.15 16.42
CA ASP A 38 -4.85 7.44 16.73
C ASP A 38 -3.92 6.89 15.65
N LYS A 39 -3.49 7.78 14.76
CA LYS A 39 -2.57 7.46 13.67
C LYS A 39 -1.17 7.01 14.11
N LEU A 40 -0.80 7.20 15.38
CA LEU A 40 0.50 6.78 15.90
C LEU A 40 0.47 5.35 16.46
N VAL A 41 -0.73 4.76 16.59
CA VAL A 41 -0.94 3.43 17.15
C VAL A 41 -1.22 2.42 16.03
N ARG A 42 -0.62 1.24 16.15
CA ARG A 42 -0.83 0.14 15.23
C ARG A 42 -2.30 -0.29 15.21
N PRO A 43 -3.00 -0.28 14.05
CA PRO A 43 -4.45 -0.38 13.98
C PRO A 43 -4.97 -1.83 14.06
N VAL A 44 -4.77 -2.47 15.22
CA VAL A 44 -5.23 -3.84 15.50
C VAL A 44 -6.21 -3.89 16.66
N ARG A 45 -7.13 -4.88 16.64
CA ARG A 45 -8.08 -5.08 17.73
C ARG A 45 -7.46 -5.78 18.93
N ARG A 46 -6.54 -6.73 18.70
CA ARG A 46 -5.79 -7.43 19.74
C ARG A 46 -4.32 -7.15 19.60
N VAL A 47 -3.61 -7.06 20.73
CA VAL A 47 -2.18 -6.73 20.75
C VAL A 47 -1.34 -7.76 20.00
N GLU A 48 -1.81 -9.00 19.95
CA GLU A 48 -1.16 -10.15 19.32
C GLU A 48 -1.44 -10.26 17.81
N ASP A 49 -2.43 -9.54 17.29
CA ASP A 49 -2.72 -9.57 15.85
C ASP A 49 -1.51 -9.01 15.10
N VAL A 50 -1.22 -9.53 13.91
CA VAL A 50 -0.12 -9.08 13.04
C VAL A 50 -0.71 -8.32 11.86
N ILE A 51 -0.07 -7.25 11.39
CA ILE A 51 -0.46 -6.57 10.15
C ILE A 51 0.41 -7.06 9.00
N PRO A 52 -0.15 -7.81 8.03
CA PRO A 52 0.52 -8.07 6.77
C PRO A 52 0.51 -6.80 5.92
N VAL A 53 1.70 -6.35 5.52
CA VAL A 53 1.87 -5.25 4.58
C VAL A 53 2.33 -5.86 3.26
N GLN A 54 1.48 -5.78 2.25
CA GLN A 54 1.82 -6.17 0.90
C GLN A 54 2.57 -5.03 0.22
N VAL A 55 3.73 -5.35 -0.36
CA VAL A 55 4.63 -4.38 -0.99
C VAL A 55 4.97 -4.82 -2.41
N ILE A 56 5.01 -3.86 -3.33
CA ILE A 56 5.62 -4.01 -4.66
C ILE A 56 6.30 -2.70 -5.05
N LEU A 57 7.53 -2.79 -5.54
CA LEU A 57 8.21 -1.70 -6.21
C LEU A 57 7.89 -1.77 -7.70
N VAL A 58 7.03 -0.88 -8.18
CA VAL A 58 6.64 -0.84 -9.60
C VAL A 58 7.65 0.01 -10.38
N PRO A 59 8.49 -0.58 -11.26
CA PRO A 59 9.49 0.17 -12.00
C PRO A 59 8.85 1.04 -13.07
N LEU A 60 9.29 2.30 -13.18
CA LEU A 60 8.81 3.24 -14.19
C LEU A 60 9.83 3.45 -15.31
N ARG A 61 11.10 3.68 -14.94
CA ARG A 61 12.22 3.80 -15.88
C ARG A 61 13.56 3.66 -15.18
N ILE A 62 14.56 3.21 -15.92
CA ILE A 62 15.97 3.26 -15.54
C ILE A 62 16.42 4.72 -15.56
N LYS A 63 17.06 5.15 -14.46
CA LYS A 63 17.69 6.47 -14.37
C LYS A 63 19.19 6.39 -14.57
N ASP A 64 19.81 5.39 -13.97
CA ASP A 64 21.25 5.18 -14.05
C ASP A 64 21.61 3.76 -13.61
N VAL A 65 22.65 3.21 -14.23
CA VAL A 65 23.29 1.95 -13.83
C VAL A 65 24.80 2.16 -13.95
N ASP A 66 25.45 2.30 -12.79
CA ASP A 66 26.89 2.52 -12.68
C ASP A 66 27.59 1.23 -12.24
N LEU A 67 28.33 0.62 -13.15
CA LEU A 67 29.09 -0.60 -12.89
C LEU A 67 30.34 -0.36 -12.04
N LYS A 68 30.92 0.84 -12.07
CA LYS A 68 32.12 1.20 -11.32
C LYS A 68 31.77 1.36 -9.85
N ASP A 69 30.74 2.15 -9.57
CA ASP A 69 30.27 2.42 -8.21
C ASP A 69 29.32 1.34 -7.68
N LYS A 70 28.87 0.46 -8.58
CA LYS A 70 27.96 -0.67 -8.34
C LYS A 70 26.61 -0.18 -7.84
N THR A 71 26.04 0.82 -8.52
CA THR A 71 24.80 1.46 -8.13
C THR A 71 23.74 1.39 -9.23
N VAL A 72 22.49 1.18 -8.81
CA VAL A 72 21.30 1.28 -9.67
C VAL A 72 20.44 2.42 -9.18
N LYS A 73 19.94 3.24 -10.09
CA LYS A 73 18.92 4.25 -9.83
C LYS A 73 17.68 3.98 -10.68
N LEU A 74 16.51 3.90 -10.05
CA LEU A 74 15.23 3.68 -10.71
C LEU A 74 14.19 4.67 -10.20
N ASP A 75 13.37 5.19 -11.11
CA ASP A 75 12.11 5.82 -10.73
C ASP A 75 11.08 4.71 -10.53
N THR A 76 10.43 4.66 -9.37
CA THR A 76 9.41 3.65 -9.05
C THR A 76 8.19 4.25 -8.36
N TRP A 77 7.09 3.50 -8.38
CA TRP A 77 6.04 3.64 -7.37
C TRP A 77 6.25 2.58 -6.29
N LEU A 78 6.29 3.00 -5.02
CA LEU A 78 6.23 2.08 -3.89
C LEU A 78 4.76 1.83 -3.59
N TYR A 79 4.24 0.70 -4.03
CA TYR A 79 2.84 0.35 -3.78
C TYR A 79 2.75 -0.47 -2.51
N MET A 80 1.96 0.01 -1.55
CA MET A 80 1.72 -0.64 -0.27
C MET A 80 0.24 -0.87 -0.02
N THR A 81 -0.09 -2.00 0.58
CA THR A 81 -1.43 -2.29 1.07
C THR A 81 -1.38 -2.93 2.44
N TRP A 82 -2.24 -2.47 3.34
CA TRP A 82 -2.44 -3.08 4.66
C TRP A 82 -3.92 -3.00 5.04
N ASP A 83 -4.27 -3.69 6.12
CA ASP A 83 -5.60 -3.63 6.71
C ASP A 83 -5.57 -2.76 7.97
N ASP A 84 -6.52 -1.83 8.07
CA ASP A 84 -6.76 -1.04 9.28
C ASP A 84 -8.11 -1.46 9.90
N ALA A 85 -8.06 -1.99 11.12
CA ALA A 85 -9.24 -2.52 11.78
C ALA A 85 -10.28 -1.46 12.20
N TYR A 86 -9.88 -0.18 12.19
CA TYR A 86 -10.69 0.96 12.63
C TYR A 86 -11.22 1.81 11.47
N LEU A 87 -10.65 1.69 10.28
CA LEU A 87 -11.07 2.45 9.09
C LEU A 87 -12.07 1.66 8.23
N ARG A 88 -13.18 1.24 8.83
CA ARG A 88 -14.21 0.38 8.20
C ARG A 88 -15.57 1.01 8.33
N TRP A 89 -16.39 0.89 7.29
CA TRP A 89 -17.78 1.37 7.32
C TRP A 89 -18.68 0.53 6.41
N ASN A 90 -19.98 0.73 6.56
CA ASN A 90 -20.98 0.12 5.70
C ASN A 90 -21.39 1.11 4.59
N PRO A 91 -21.07 0.85 3.30
CA PRO A 91 -21.39 1.77 2.21
C PRO A 91 -22.87 2.15 2.13
N SER A 92 -23.80 1.28 2.54
CA SER A 92 -25.24 1.56 2.47
C SER A 92 -25.67 2.73 3.36
N GLU A 93 -24.93 3.00 4.45
CA GLU A 93 -25.21 4.12 5.36
C GLU A 93 -24.75 5.48 4.79
N TYR A 94 -23.82 5.45 3.81
CA TYR A 94 -23.15 6.63 3.25
C TYR A 94 -23.38 6.77 1.75
N GLY A 95 -24.57 6.39 1.27
CA GLY A 95 -24.96 6.60 -0.13
C GLY A 95 -24.19 5.76 -1.14
N GLY A 96 -23.71 4.59 -0.72
CA GLY A 96 -22.91 3.69 -1.55
C GLY A 96 -21.42 4.06 -1.63
N LEU A 97 -20.94 5.00 -0.81
CA LEU A 97 -19.53 5.35 -0.73
C LEU A 97 -18.70 4.13 -0.31
N ASP A 98 -17.86 3.62 -1.22
CA ASP A 98 -17.08 2.40 -1.05
C ASP A 98 -15.58 2.66 -0.82
N GLN A 99 -15.13 3.89 -1.11
CA GLN A 99 -13.76 4.33 -0.90
C GLN A 99 -13.67 5.79 -0.43
N LEU A 100 -12.61 6.11 0.30
CA LEU A 100 -12.30 7.45 0.80
C LEU A 100 -10.85 7.81 0.48
N SER A 101 -10.62 8.98 -0.11
CA SER A 101 -9.26 9.48 -0.41
C SER A 101 -8.86 10.59 0.55
N ILE A 102 -7.79 10.39 1.34
CA ILE A 102 -7.33 11.36 2.36
C ILE A 102 -5.82 11.46 2.40
N SER A 103 -5.31 12.46 3.12
CA SER A 103 -3.87 12.62 3.28
C SER A 103 -3.28 11.43 4.05
N ALA A 104 -2.17 10.88 3.56
CA ALA A 104 -1.45 9.80 4.23
C ALA A 104 -0.92 10.20 5.63
N ASN A 105 -0.86 11.50 5.95
CA ASN A 105 -0.46 11.99 7.27
C ASN A 105 -1.58 11.92 8.33
N GLU A 106 -2.79 11.48 7.94
CA GLU A 106 -3.95 11.36 8.82
C GLU A 106 -4.21 9.92 9.27
N VAL A 107 -3.52 8.95 8.65
CA VAL A 107 -3.64 7.51 8.95
C VAL A 107 -2.35 6.96 9.56
N TRP A 108 -2.47 5.85 10.29
CA TRP A 108 -1.31 5.03 10.60
C TRP A 108 -0.69 4.51 9.31
N ARG A 109 0.64 4.48 9.26
CA ARG A 109 1.40 3.97 8.12
C ARG A 109 2.51 3.05 8.59
N PRO A 110 2.77 1.94 7.88
CA PRO A 110 3.96 1.15 8.13
C PRO A 110 5.21 1.95 7.76
N ASP A 111 6.27 1.75 8.53
CA ASP A 111 7.59 2.37 8.37
C ASP A 111 8.46 1.60 7.39
N VAL A 112 8.01 1.54 6.13
CA VAL A 112 8.67 0.80 5.05
C VAL A 112 9.90 1.56 4.55
N ALA A 113 11.07 0.99 4.77
CA ALA A 113 12.37 1.57 4.42
C ALA A 113 13.11 0.70 3.39
N LEU A 114 13.93 1.35 2.55
CA LEU A 114 14.89 0.70 1.67
C LEU A 114 16.23 0.49 2.41
N TYR A 115 16.56 -0.73 2.79
CA TYR A 115 17.78 -1.04 3.55
C TYR A 115 19.05 -0.96 2.70
N THR A 116 18.93 -1.18 1.39
CA THR A 116 20.07 -1.13 0.45
C THR A 116 20.28 0.25 -0.15
N ALA A 117 19.64 1.29 0.40
CA ALA A 117 19.78 2.65 -0.07
C ALA A 117 21.25 3.10 -0.06
N SER A 118 21.64 3.85 -1.08
CA SER A 118 22.93 4.54 -1.10
C SER A 118 22.93 5.67 -0.06
N PRO A 119 24.10 6.10 0.46
CA PRO A 119 24.17 7.15 1.48
C PRO A 119 23.49 8.49 1.11
N ASP A 120 23.39 8.78 -0.19
CA ASP A 120 22.73 9.97 -0.74
C ASP A 120 21.22 9.77 -1.02
N THR A 121 20.64 8.66 -0.59
CA THR A 121 19.23 8.31 -0.80
C THR A 121 18.49 8.26 0.53
N TYR A 122 17.34 8.92 0.59
CA TYR A 122 16.43 8.80 1.73
C TYR A 122 15.91 7.38 1.85
N LEU A 123 15.94 6.81 3.06
CA LEU A 123 15.45 5.44 3.31
C LEU A 123 13.95 5.30 3.07
N PHE A 124 13.20 6.37 3.33
CA PHE A 124 11.74 6.45 3.24
C PHE A 124 11.29 7.32 2.06
N PRO A 125 10.09 7.08 1.50
CA PRO A 125 9.51 7.97 0.49
C PRO A 125 9.36 9.40 1.02
N THR A 126 9.92 10.38 0.30
CA THR A 126 9.87 11.80 0.69
C THR A 126 8.63 12.52 0.18
N VAL A 127 8.07 12.05 -0.94
CA VAL A 127 6.83 12.59 -1.51
C VAL A 127 5.65 11.87 -0.86
N ILE A 128 4.84 12.61 -0.12
CA ILE A 128 3.67 12.09 0.57
C ILE A 128 2.42 12.38 -0.28
N THR A 129 1.88 11.35 -0.93
CA THR A 129 0.61 11.37 -1.65
C THR A 129 -0.57 11.04 -0.72
N ASN A 130 -1.79 11.14 -1.24
CA ASN A 130 -2.97 10.63 -0.53
C ASN A 130 -2.97 9.09 -0.46
N VAL A 131 -3.71 8.56 0.51
CA VAL A 131 -4.11 7.15 0.59
C VAL A 131 -5.53 6.98 0.09
N VAL A 132 -5.84 5.78 -0.38
CA VAL A 132 -7.20 5.33 -0.64
C VAL A 132 -7.56 4.28 0.41
N ILE A 133 -8.63 4.53 1.15
CA ILE A 133 -9.19 3.60 2.13
C ILE A 133 -10.43 3.00 1.50
N PHE A 134 -10.56 1.68 1.52
CA PHE A 134 -11.77 0.97 1.12
C PHE A 134 -12.66 0.70 2.32
N HIS A 135 -13.97 0.58 2.09
CA HIS A 135 -14.97 0.37 3.14
C HIS A 135 -14.69 -0.84 4.03
N ASN A 136 -13.97 -1.83 3.49
CA ASN A 136 -13.56 -3.04 4.17
C ASN A 136 -12.27 -2.88 5.00
N GLY A 137 -11.73 -1.68 5.19
CA GLY A 137 -10.52 -1.45 6.00
C GLY A 137 -9.21 -1.61 5.25
N THR A 138 -9.23 -2.04 3.98
CA THR A 138 -8.02 -2.08 3.16
C THR A 138 -7.56 -0.65 2.87
N VAL A 139 -6.30 -0.35 3.17
CA VAL A 139 -5.66 0.92 2.86
C VAL A 139 -4.61 0.71 1.79
N VAL A 140 -4.65 1.53 0.73
CA VAL A 140 -3.70 1.54 -0.36
C VAL A 140 -2.93 2.86 -0.36
N TRP A 141 -1.60 2.78 -0.38
CA TRP A 141 -0.73 3.94 -0.48
C TRP A 141 0.34 3.72 -1.56
N VAL A 142 0.43 4.65 -2.52
CA VAL A 142 1.32 4.54 -3.68
C VAL A 142 2.13 5.84 -3.86
N PRO A 143 3.10 6.13 -2.98
CA PRO A 143 4.00 7.25 -3.18
C PRO A 143 5.00 6.99 -4.31
N PRO A 144 5.39 8.02 -5.09
CA PRO A 144 6.54 7.93 -5.98
C PRO A 144 7.82 7.87 -5.15
N TYR A 145 8.73 6.99 -5.56
CA TYR A 145 10.00 6.80 -4.88
C TYR A 145 11.11 6.50 -5.88
N THR A 146 12.02 7.46 -6.04
CA THR A 146 13.26 7.25 -6.78
C THR A 146 14.31 6.72 -5.83
N PHE A 147 14.62 5.43 -5.93
CA PHE A 147 15.72 4.86 -5.15
C PHE A 147 17.02 4.87 -5.93
N LYS A 148 18.13 5.03 -5.20
CA LYS A 148 19.47 4.68 -5.65
C LYS A 148 20.04 3.69 -4.65
N SER A 149 20.34 2.47 -5.12
CA SER A 149 20.80 1.36 -4.29
C SER A 149 22.22 0.98 -4.67
N ARG A 150 23.06 0.68 -3.66
CA ARG A 150 24.39 0.12 -3.91
C ARG A 150 24.29 -1.39 -3.85
N CYS A 151 24.48 -2.03 -4.98
CA CYS A 151 24.33 -3.45 -5.19
C CYS A 151 25.68 -4.04 -5.63
N PRO A 152 26.59 -4.34 -4.68
CA PRO A 152 27.80 -5.03 -5.05
C PRO A 152 27.42 -6.42 -5.58
N PRO A 153 27.86 -6.80 -6.78
CA PRO A 153 27.53 -8.11 -7.31
C PRO A 153 28.12 -9.21 -6.43
N ALA A 154 27.36 -10.28 -6.22
CA ALA A 154 27.89 -11.48 -5.58
C ALA A 154 28.98 -12.10 -6.46
N ALA A 155 30.00 -12.70 -5.82
CA ALA A 155 31.07 -13.38 -6.55
C ALA A 155 30.48 -14.50 -7.42
N GLY A 156 30.69 -14.44 -8.74
CA GLY A 156 30.23 -15.45 -9.70
C GLY A 156 28.90 -15.17 -10.41
N GLN A 157 28.25 -14.03 -10.17
CA GLN A 157 26.93 -13.68 -10.74
C GLN A 157 26.93 -12.57 -11.80
N VAL A 158 28.10 -12.13 -12.24
CA VAL A 158 28.26 -11.09 -13.27
C VAL A 158 28.95 -11.71 -14.48
N THR A 159 28.26 -11.70 -15.62
CA THR A 159 28.93 -11.88 -16.92
C THR A 159 29.32 -10.51 -17.47
N ALA A 160 30.06 -10.45 -18.58
CA ALA A 160 30.47 -9.18 -19.18
C ALA A 160 29.28 -8.25 -19.54
N ASP A 161 28.08 -8.81 -19.75
CA ASP A 161 26.93 -8.11 -20.32
C ASP A 161 25.74 -7.98 -19.35
N THR A 162 25.81 -8.56 -18.15
CA THR A 162 24.71 -8.51 -17.18
C THR A 162 25.13 -7.87 -15.87
N PHE A 163 24.17 -7.23 -15.22
CA PHE A 163 24.34 -6.65 -13.89
C PHE A 163 23.16 -7.03 -13.00
N GLN A 164 23.45 -7.66 -11.86
CA GLN A 164 22.43 -8.07 -10.89
C GLN A 164 22.46 -7.15 -9.68
N CYS A 165 21.27 -6.79 -9.19
CA CYS A 165 21.10 -5.93 -8.02
C CYS A 165 19.90 -6.39 -7.20
N THR A 166 20.13 -6.65 -5.91
CA THR A 166 19.07 -6.99 -4.98
C THR A 166 18.74 -5.76 -4.12
N LEU A 167 17.47 -5.38 -4.10
CA LEU A 167 16.94 -4.36 -3.20
C LEU A 167 16.30 -5.03 -2.00
N GLU A 168 16.55 -4.52 -0.80
CA GLU A 168 15.88 -5.01 0.42
C GLU A 168 14.95 -3.92 0.96
N VAL A 169 13.65 -4.20 1.04
CA VAL A 169 12.64 -3.28 1.59
C VAL A 169 11.97 -3.93 2.80
N GLY A 170 11.88 -3.24 3.94
CA GLY A 170 11.33 -3.82 5.17
C GLY A 170 10.82 -2.79 6.16
N SER A 171 10.18 -3.25 7.24
CA SER A 171 9.79 -2.39 8.37
C SER A 171 10.99 -2.06 9.23
N TRP A 172 11.21 -0.77 9.48
CA TRP A 172 12.35 -0.31 10.27
C TRP A 172 12.25 -0.69 11.76
N THR A 173 11.08 -0.55 12.37
CA THR A 173 10.90 -0.69 13.83
C THR A 173 10.07 -1.90 14.25
N TYR A 174 9.28 -2.50 13.36
CA TYR A 174 8.44 -3.64 13.71
C TYR A 174 9.06 -4.99 13.35
N ASP A 175 9.13 -5.87 14.36
CA ASP A 175 9.45 -7.29 14.18
C ASP A 175 8.25 -8.09 13.61
N VAL A 176 8.52 -9.34 13.22
CA VAL A 176 7.56 -10.27 12.58
C VAL A 176 6.29 -10.53 13.40
N ARG A 177 6.29 -10.27 14.71
CA ARG A 177 5.11 -10.46 15.58
C ARG A 177 4.15 -9.26 15.54
N ARG A 178 4.53 -8.16 14.89
CA ARG A 178 3.71 -6.94 14.80
C ARG A 178 3.36 -6.60 13.36
N VAL A 179 4.37 -6.64 12.48
CA VAL A 179 4.21 -6.36 11.05
C VAL A 179 5.03 -7.37 10.25
N THR A 180 4.41 -7.93 9.22
CA THR A 180 5.09 -8.80 8.24
C THR A 180 5.02 -8.18 6.86
N MET A 181 6.14 -8.19 6.15
CA MET A 181 6.22 -7.72 4.77
C MET A 181 6.01 -8.90 3.83
N GLN A 182 5.19 -8.69 2.81
CA GLN A 182 4.82 -9.70 1.82
C GLN A 182 4.95 -9.14 0.42
N GLU A 183 5.55 -9.88 -0.52
CA GLU A 183 5.51 -9.49 -1.92
C GLU A 183 4.07 -9.58 -2.43
N ARG A 184 3.57 -8.52 -3.07
CA ARG A 184 2.25 -8.54 -3.70
C ARG A 184 2.26 -9.39 -4.98
N GLU A 185 3.38 -9.39 -5.68
CA GLU A 185 3.57 -10.07 -6.96
C GLU A 185 5.02 -10.55 -7.05
N GLN A 186 5.23 -11.83 -7.40
CA GLN A 186 6.58 -12.39 -7.52
C GLN A 186 7.30 -11.91 -8.78
N ASN A 187 6.64 -11.90 -9.94
CA ASN A 187 7.26 -11.53 -11.22
C ASN A 187 6.83 -10.13 -11.65
N VAL A 188 7.39 -9.09 -11.04
CA VAL A 188 6.94 -7.68 -11.17
C VAL A 188 6.82 -7.20 -12.63
N LEU A 189 7.70 -7.64 -13.52
CA LEU A 189 7.66 -7.25 -14.95
C LEU A 189 6.63 -8.04 -15.79
N GLN A 190 5.90 -8.99 -15.19
CA GLN A 190 4.81 -9.70 -15.84
C GLN A 190 3.43 -9.15 -15.44
N GLY A 191 3.31 -8.48 -14.29
CA GLY A 191 2.12 -7.74 -13.88
C GLY A 191 2.34 -6.22 -13.89
N MET A 192 2.24 -5.56 -12.73
CA MET A 192 2.16 -4.09 -12.66
C MET A 192 3.36 -3.36 -13.29
N GLY A 193 4.55 -3.94 -13.19
CA GLY A 193 5.75 -3.41 -13.81
C GLY A 193 5.70 -3.46 -15.34
N ARG A 194 5.02 -4.44 -15.94
CA ARG A 194 4.87 -4.55 -17.39
C ARG A 194 4.15 -3.34 -17.99
N GLU A 195 3.09 -2.91 -17.34
CA GLU A 195 2.22 -1.82 -17.82
C GLU A 195 2.85 -0.44 -17.58
N SER A 196 3.64 -0.32 -16.51
CA SER A 196 4.16 0.96 -16.04
C SER A 196 5.57 1.26 -16.54
N PHE A 197 6.38 0.22 -16.81
CA PHE A 197 7.78 0.37 -17.17
C PHE A 197 7.97 0.86 -18.59
N LYS A 198 8.79 1.90 -18.74
CA LYS A 198 9.21 2.46 -20.02
C LYS A 198 10.68 2.15 -20.22
N ASP A 199 10.97 1.23 -21.15
CA ASP A 199 12.34 0.91 -21.54
C ASP A 199 12.91 2.00 -22.47
N THR A 200 13.33 3.12 -21.87
CA THR A 200 13.86 4.29 -22.57
C THR A 200 15.38 4.47 -22.44
N ASP A 201 16.05 3.65 -21.63
CA ASP A 201 17.50 3.76 -21.43
C ASP A 201 18.24 3.21 -22.67
N GLU A 202 19.27 3.91 -23.14
CA GLU A 202 19.98 3.53 -24.37
C GLU A 202 20.98 2.38 -24.16
N LYS A 203 21.40 2.13 -22.92
CA LYS A 203 22.49 1.19 -22.59
C LYS A 203 22.00 -0.07 -21.92
N TRP A 204 20.90 0.00 -21.19
CA TRP A 204 20.42 -1.08 -20.33
C TRP A 204 18.96 -1.42 -20.59
N THR A 205 18.63 -2.70 -20.52
CA THR A 205 17.26 -3.20 -20.35
C THR A 205 17.14 -3.85 -18.99
N LEU A 206 16.04 -3.57 -18.28
CA LEU A 206 15.65 -4.33 -17.09
C LEU A 206 14.95 -5.61 -17.57
N GLU A 207 15.68 -6.73 -17.55
CA GLU A 207 15.23 -8.00 -18.11
C GLU A 207 14.30 -8.76 -17.16
N SER A 208 14.60 -8.74 -15.86
CA SER A 208 13.75 -9.34 -14.83
C SER A 208 13.77 -8.55 -13.53
N MET A 209 12.65 -8.61 -12.81
CA MET A 209 12.52 -8.12 -11.43
C MET A 209 11.67 -9.13 -10.66
N VAL A 210 12.30 -9.90 -9.77
CA VAL A 210 11.66 -10.98 -9.02
C VAL A 210 11.62 -10.61 -7.54
N ALA A 211 10.42 -10.64 -6.94
CA ALA A 211 10.21 -10.33 -5.54
C ALA A 211 10.01 -11.61 -4.72
N HIS A 212 10.59 -11.64 -3.52
CA HIS A 212 10.36 -12.72 -2.55
C HIS A 212 10.51 -12.20 -1.10
N SER A 213 9.66 -12.67 -0.20
CA SER A 213 9.73 -12.32 1.22
C SER A 213 10.75 -13.17 1.97
N GLU A 214 11.43 -12.54 2.93
CA GLU A 214 12.37 -13.18 3.83
C GLU A 214 12.19 -12.68 5.27
N GLN A 215 12.64 -13.48 6.24
CA GLN A 215 12.78 -13.06 7.64
C GLN A 215 14.25 -13.12 8.08
N LYS A 216 14.76 -12.00 8.59
CA LYS A 216 16.16 -11.83 8.98
C LYS A 216 16.28 -11.52 10.46
N LEU A 217 17.21 -12.18 11.14
CA LEU A 217 17.62 -11.81 12.49
C LEU A 217 18.80 -10.84 12.40
N TYR A 218 18.68 -9.67 13.02
CA TYR A 218 19.73 -8.67 13.07
C TYR A 218 20.47 -8.73 14.41
N SER A 219 21.77 -8.46 14.41
CA SER A 219 22.60 -8.51 15.62
C SER A 219 22.17 -7.53 16.72
N CYS A 220 21.44 -6.46 16.38
CA CYS A 220 20.92 -5.49 17.32
C CYS A 220 19.79 -6.03 18.21
N CYS A 221 19.10 -7.07 17.75
CA CYS A 221 17.71 -7.25 18.08
C CYS A 221 17.39 -8.73 18.31
N PRO A 222 16.59 -9.08 19.34
CA PRO A 222 16.32 -10.47 19.70
C PRO A 222 15.35 -11.17 18.73
N ASP A 223 14.50 -10.40 18.06
CA ASP A 223 13.44 -10.90 17.19
C ASP A 223 13.79 -10.75 15.71
N ARG A 224 13.16 -11.59 14.87
CA ARG A 224 13.29 -11.52 13.42
C ARG A 224 12.46 -10.37 12.85
N TYR A 225 12.97 -9.78 11.79
CA TYR A 225 12.31 -8.75 11.00
C TYR A 225 11.94 -9.31 9.63
N SER A 226 10.81 -8.87 9.09
CA SER A 226 10.33 -9.28 7.77
C SER A 226 10.68 -8.23 6.72
N LEU A 227 11.13 -8.69 5.55
CA LEU A 227 11.51 -7.83 4.42
C LEU A 227 11.13 -8.52 3.10
N VAL A 228 10.99 -7.73 2.04
CA VAL A 228 10.86 -8.20 0.66
C VAL A 228 12.16 -7.87 -0.08
N LYS A 229 12.75 -8.88 -0.71
CA LYS A 229 13.87 -8.73 -1.63
C LYS A 229 13.34 -8.60 -3.05
N PHE A 230 13.89 -7.65 -3.81
CA PHE A 230 13.66 -7.54 -5.23
C PHE A 230 14.98 -7.80 -5.95
N ASP A 231 15.07 -8.91 -6.67
CA ASP A 231 16.22 -9.28 -7.50
C ASP A 231 16.02 -8.75 -8.92
N LEU A 232 16.84 -7.76 -9.28
CA LEU A 232 16.82 -7.13 -10.59
C LEU A 232 17.97 -7.67 -11.44
N LEU A 233 17.66 -8.00 -12.70
CA LEU A 233 18.63 -8.35 -13.72
C LEU A 233 18.60 -7.31 -14.82
N PHE A 234 19.72 -6.62 -15.00
CA PHE A 234 19.95 -5.70 -16.10
C PHE A 234 20.81 -6.37 -17.15
N ARG A 235 20.47 -6.14 -18.42
CA ARG A 235 21.23 -6.58 -19.59
C ARG A 235 21.67 -5.38 -20.40
N LYS A 236 22.94 -5.37 -20.81
CA LYS A 236 23.48 -4.37 -21.70
C LYS A 236 22.89 -4.53 -23.11
N LYS A 237 22.49 -3.41 -23.73
CA LYS A 237 22.03 -3.34 -25.12
C LYS A 237 23.20 -3.38 -26.11
#